data_AF-A0A8B2NZK8-F1
#
_entry.id   AF-A0A8B2NZK8-F1
#
_cell.length_a   1.000
_cell.length_b   1.000
_cell.length_c   1.000
_cell.angle_alpha   90.00
_cell.angle_beta   90.00
_cell.angle_gamma   90.00
#
_symmetry.space_group_name_H-M   'P 1'
#
loop_
_entity.id
_entity.type
_entity.pdbx_description
1 polymer ?
#
loop_
_entity_poly.entity_id
_entity_poly.type
_entity_poly.pdbx_seq_one_letter_code
_entity_poly.pdbx_strand_id
1 'polypeptide(L)' 'MTTPWTPEEIAAFAARYGLTDLTPEMLDRMREIADKVAEASAAIPRMPRKDDEPAPVFRVPLG' A
#
# COMPACT_ATOMS: atom_id res chain seq x y z
N MET A 1 -3.39 3.62 -16.73
CA MET A 1 -4.33 2.75 -15.99
C MET A 1 -3.47 1.77 -15.20
N THR A 2 -3.64 1.72 -13.89
CA THR A 2 -2.99 0.71 -13.03
C THR A 2 -3.64 -0.65 -13.29
N THR A 3 -2.83 -1.70 -13.37
CA THR A 3 -3.33 -3.07 -13.44
C THR A 3 -4.02 -3.41 -12.12
N PRO A 4 -5.28 -3.87 -12.13
CA PRO A 4 -5.98 -4.28 -10.90
C PRO A 4 -5.28 -5.47 -10.23
N TRP A 5 -5.33 -5.53 -8.90
CA TRP A 5 -4.81 -6.66 -8.13
C TRP A 5 -5.65 -7.92 -8.38
N THR A 6 -5.00 -9.08 -8.54
CA THR A 6 -5.73 -10.35 -8.64
C THR A 6 -6.07 -10.93 -7.26
N PRO A 7 -7.08 -11.81 -7.16
CA PRO A 7 -7.38 -12.52 -5.92
C PRO A 7 -6.18 -13.30 -5.35
N GLU A 8 -5.39 -13.94 -6.22
CA GLU A 8 -4.20 -14.71 -5.83
C GLU A 8 -3.10 -13.82 -5.26
N GLU A 9 -2.89 -12.64 -5.86
CA GLU A 9 -1.91 -11.66 -5.37
C GLU A 9 -2.29 -11.11 -4.00
N ILE A 10 -3.57 -10.86 -3.77
CA ILE A 10 -4.07 -10.38 -2.47
C ILE A 10 -3.99 -11.46 -1.40
N ALA A 11 -4.32 -12.72 -1.73
CA ALA A 11 -4.14 -13.84 -0.82
C ALA A 11 -2.67 -14.04 -0.45
N ALA A 12 -1.76 -13.98 -1.43
CA ALA A 12 -0.32 -14.07 -1.20
C ALA A 12 0.20 -12.90 -0.35
N PHE A 13 -0.29 -11.68 -0.60
CA PHE A 13 0.03 -10.51 0.21
C PHE A 13 -0.42 -10.69 1.67
N ALA A 14 -1.67 -11.11 1.90
CA ALA A 14 -2.19 -11.35 3.23
C ALA A 14 -1.36 -12.40 4.00
N ALA A 15 -1.06 -13.53 3.34
CA ALA A 15 -0.25 -14.60 3.93
C ALA A 15 1.17 -14.13 4.30
N ARG A 16 1.80 -13.27 3.49
CA ARG A 16 3.12 -12.69 3.78
C ARG A 16 3.16 -11.93 5.11
N TYR A 17 2.04 -11.37 5.54
CA TYR A 17 1.92 -10.65 6.82
C TYR A 17 1.25 -11.48 7.93
N GLY A 18 1.11 -12.79 7.75
CA GLY A 18 0.55 -13.70 8.74
C GLY A 18 -0.98 -13.67 8.82
N LEU A 19 -1.67 -13.04 7.87
CA LEU A 19 -3.13 -13.01 7.79
C LEU A 19 -3.62 -14.23 6.99
N THR A 20 -3.61 -15.40 7.61
CA THR A 20 -3.96 -16.67 6.96
C THR A 20 -5.41 -17.12 7.15
N ASP A 21 -6.14 -16.50 8.09
CA ASP A 21 -7.52 -16.86 8.46
C ASP A 21 -8.50 -15.75 8.06
N LEU A 22 -8.45 -15.33 6.80
CA LEU A 22 -9.34 -14.30 6.24
C LEU A 22 -10.47 -14.95 5.45
N THR A 23 -11.68 -14.42 5.60
CA THR A 23 -12.81 -14.85 4.77
C THR A 23 -12.65 -14.34 3.32
N PRO A 24 -13.34 -14.95 2.34
CA PRO A 24 -13.38 -14.43 0.98
C PRO A 24 -13.82 -12.97 0.90
N GLU A 25 -14.85 -12.55 1.67
CA GLU A 25 -15.27 -11.14 1.65
C GLU A 25 -14.21 -10.19 2.19
N MET A 26 -13.42 -10.62 3.18
CA MET A 26 -12.30 -9.84 3.70
C MET A 26 -11.20 -9.67 2.65
N LEU A 27 -10.87 -10.74 1.92
CA LEU A 27 -9.89 -10.68 0.82
C LEU A 27 -10.38 -9.79 -0.33
N ASP A 28 -11.65 -9.87 -0.69
CA ASP A 28 -12.24 -8.96 -1.69
C ASP A 28 -12.19 -7.51 -1.23
N ARG A 29 -12.49 -7.24 0.04
CA ARG A 29 -12.39 -5.88 0.59
C ARG A 29 -10.96 -5.36 0.57
N MET A 30 -9.98 -6.21 0.86
CA MET A 30 -8.56 -5.86 0.76
C MET A 30 -8.16 -5.54 -0.67
N ARG A 31 -8.63 -6.31 -1.65
CA ARG A 31 -8.40 -6.06 -3.08
C ARG A 31 -8.91 -4.68 -3.50
N GLU A 32 -10.15 -4.34 -3.13
CA GLU A 32 -10.71 -3.01 -3.40
C GLU A 32 -9.87 -1.87 -2.80
N ILE A 33 -9.31 -2.07 -1.60
CA ILE A 33 -8.44 -1.07 -0.96
C ILE A 33 -7.12 -0.97 -1.71
N ALA A 34 -6.53 -2.09 -2.11
CA ALA A 34 -5.28 -2.13 -2.85
C ALA A 34 -5.39 -1.42 -4.21
N ASP A 35 -6.48 -1.63 -4.93
CA ASP A 35 -6.76 -0.94 -6.21
C ASP A 35 -6.85 0.57 -6.02
N LYS A 36 -7.60 1.03 -4.99
CA LYS A 36 -7.72 2.46 -4.67
C LYS A 36 -6.39 3.09 -4.27
N VAL A 37 -5.57 2.38 -3.48
CA VAL A 37 -4.24 2.86 -3.10
C VAL A 37 -3.31 2.93 -4.32
N ALA A 38 -3.36 1.96 -5.22
CA ALA A 38 -2.57 1.96 -6.44
C ALA A 38 -2.94 3.14 -7.35
N GLU A 39 -4.24 3.39 -7.53
CA GLU A 39 -4.75 4.54 -8.28
C GLU A 39 -4.31 5.88 -7.64
N ALA A 40 -4.55 6.06 -6.34
CA ALA A 40 -4.16 7.26 -5.63
C ALA A 40 -2.65 7.51 -5.68
N SER A 41 -1.85 6.45 -5.49
CA SER A 41 -0.38 6.54 -5.52
C SER A 41 0.17 6.90 -6.89
N ALA A 42 -0.51 6.49 -7.97
CA ALA A 42 -0.13 6.84 -9.33
C ALA A 42 -0.31 8.33 -9.63
N ALA A 43 -1.21 9.01 -8.91
CA ALA A 43 -1.45 10.44 -9.05
C ALA A 43 -0.44 11.31 -8.27
N ILE A 44 0.32 10.73 -7.34
CA ILE A 44 1.31 11.45 -6.53
C ILE A 44 2.60 11.66 -7.35
N PRO A 45 3.00 12.92 -7.64
CA PRO A 45 4.29 13.19 -8.27
C PRO A 45 5.42 12.69 -7.38
N ARG A 46 6.24 11.77 -7.88
CA ARG A 46 7.44 11.30 -7.18
C ARG A 46 8.57 12.30 -7.38
N MET A 47 9.40 12.49 -6.36
CA MET A 47 10.61 13.28 -6.54
C MET A 47 11.56 12.58 -7.51
N PRO A 48 12.11 13.31 -8.49
CA PRO A 48 12.93 12.72 -9.54
C PRO A 48 14.29 12.25 -9.03
N ARG A 49 14.76 12.80 -7.90
CA ARG A 49 15.99 12.41 -7.22
C ARG A 49 15.69 12.18 -5.75
N LYS A 50 16.18 11.05 -5.23
CA LYS A 50 15.99 10.65 -3.83
C LYS A 50 16.65 11.64 -2.86
N ASP A 51 17.74 12.29 -3.28
CA ASP A 51 18.47 13.27 -2.45
C ASP A 51 17.70 14.60 -2.28
N ASP A 52 16.70 14.85 -3.14
CA ASP A 52 15.82 16.01 -3.07
C ASP A 52 14.55 15.74 -2.23
N GLU A 53 14.36 14.49 -1.75
CA GLU A 53 13.26 14.18 -0.83
C GLU A 53 13.54 14.86 0.53
N PRO A 54 12.57 15.60 1.10
CA PRO A 54 12.74 16.15 2.43
C PRO A 54 12.98 14.98 3.40
N ALA A 55 14.13 15.01 4.09
CA ALA A 55 14.45 14.01 5.09
C ALA A 55 13.28 13.92 6.09
N PRO A 56 12.74 12.73 6.38
CA PRO A 56 11.73 12.57 7.42
C PRO A 56 12.39 12.91 8.76
N VAL A 57 12.29 14.18 9.17
CA VAL A 57 12.75 14.64 10.48
C VAL A 57 11.70 14.32 11.51
N PHE A 58 11.98 13.28 12.31
CA PHE A 58 11.22 13.00 13.51
C PHE A 58 11.57 14.05 14.57
N ARG A 59 10.66 14.99 14.84
CA ARG A 59 10.82 15.95 15.94
C ARG A 59 10.26 15.35 17.22
N VAL A 60 11.14 15.00 18.15
CA VAL A 60 10.75 14.74 19.54
C VAL A 60 10.62 16.08 20.26
N PRO A 61 9.46 16.42 20.85
CA PRO A 61 9.37 17.57 21.75
C PRO A 61 10.28 17.31 22.96
N LEU A 62 11.30 18.13 23.14
CA LEU A 62 12.02 18.20 24.40
C LEU A 62 11.16 19.05 25.33
N GLY A 63 10.56 18.40 26.34
CA GLY A 63 9.83 19.08 27.41
C GLY A 63 10.75 19.93 28.29
#